data_AF-A0A817N5I2-F1
#
_entry.id   AF-A0A817N5I2-F1
#
_cell.length_a   1.000
_cell.length_b   1.000
_cell.length_c   1.000
_cell.angle_alpha   90.00
_cell.angle_beta   90.00
_cell.angle_gamma   90.00
#
_symmetry.space_group_name_H-M   'P 1'
#
loop_
_entity.id
_entity.type
_entity.pdbx_description
1 polymer ?
#
loop_
_entity_poly.entity_id
_entity_poly.type
_entity_poly.pdbx_seq_one_letter_code
_entity_poly.pdbx_strand_id
1 'polypeptide(L)'
;MLSSLLFPVCAQILLDQNNIQSKYISSQGLSGRVIPAGTFPTKVLALEYLYGLQCSLPNLPPRPYAIKKVDLIRIAYDSKYLITQNEIIVYLSGNKRLTVFTIMAFDKAYKLCGYEGHIRNFGLTFDPSTDVERQLIIGLICTAAQTFCNGILQQYSSVDDCTQYLMTKVPYGSYDRGDQGTVACRAIHAYFVPLLPSVHCPHVGPTGGGACTDKTIDFYYNQPNFLGCACEQE
;
A
#
# COMPACT_ATOMS: atom_id res chain seq x y z
N MET A 1 0.98 -28.64 8.96
CA MET A 1 0.18 -28.10 7.84
C MET A 1 -0.19 -26.67 8.17
N LEU A 2 0.51 -25.69 7.59
CA LEU A 2 0.07 -24.29 7.64
C LEU A 2 -1.15 -24.20 6.72
N SER A 3 -2.33 -24.34 7.31
CA SER A 3 -3.62 -24.19 6.66
C SER A 3 -3.68 -22.83 5.99
N SER A 4 -4.15 -22.81 4.74
CA SER A 4 -4.49 -21.59 4.02
C SER A 4 -5.31 -20.66 4.91
N LEU A 5 -4.81 -19.44 5.15
CA LEU A 5 -5.62 -18.37 5.72
C LEU A 5 -6.74 -18.07 4.73
N LEU A 6 -7.97 -18.46 5.06
CA LEU A 6 -9.15 -18.13 4.27
C LEU A 6 -9.45 -16.63 4.42
N PHE A 7 -9.14 -15.88 3.38
CA PHE A 7 -9.70 -14.57 3.08
C PHE A 7 -11.25 -14.69 3.10
N PRO A 8 -12.03 -13.82 3.79
CA PRO A 8 -11.88 -12.37 3.79
C PRO A 8 -12.08 -11.73 5.19
N VAL A 9 -10.98 -11.41 5.88
CA VAL A 9 -11.01 -10.57 7.10
C VAL A 9 -10.45 -9.17 6.82
N CYS A 10 -9.89 -8.95 5.63
CA CYS A 10 -9.12 -7.75 5.35
C CYS A 10 -10.00 -6.48 5.31
N ALA A 11 -11.21 -6.54 4.74
CA ALA A 11 -12.16 -5.44 4.76
C ALA A 11 -12.70 -5.16 6.17
N GLN A 12 -12.92 -6.21 6.96
CA GLN A 12 -13.33 -6.09 8.36
C GLN A 12 -12.24 -5.39 9.18
N ILE A 13 -10.96 -5.76 8.98
CA ILE A 13 -9.83 -5.13 9.65
C ILE A 13 -9.69 -3.67 9.22
N LEU A 14 -9.75 -3.38 7.92
CA LEU A 14 -9.63 -2.01 7.43
C LEU A 14 -10.74 -1.10 7.97
N LEU A 15 -11.98 -1.59 8.01
CA LEU A 15 -13.15 -0.84 8.48
C LEU A 15 -13.40 -0.97 10.00
N ASP A 16 -12.51 -1.65 10.71
CA ASP A 16 -12.64 -2.03 12.13
C ASP A 16 -14.01 -2.62 12.51
N GLN A 17 -14.59 -3.42 11.62
CA GLN A 17 -15.90 -4.03 11.85
C GLN A 17 -15.83 -4.95 13.05
N ASN A 18 -16.77 -4.76 13.99
CA ASN A 18 -16.81 -5.50 15.25
C ASN A 18 -15.52 -5.39 16.08
N ASN A 19 -14.81 -4.25 15.99
CA ASN A 19 -13.59 -3.96 16.74
C ASN A 19 -12.49 -5.03 16.52
N ILE A 20 -12.43 -5.55 15.29
CA ILE A 20 -11.52 -6.65 14.95
C ILE A 20 -10.05 -6.22 14.98
N GLN A 21 -9.74 -4.93 14.78
CA GLN A 21 -8.37 -4.43 14.87
C GLN A 21 -7.80 -4.69 16.27
N SER A 22 -8.59 -4.51 17.33
CA SER A 22 -8.14 -4.73 18.71
C SER A 22 -7.66 -6.16 18.99
N LYS A 23 -8.04 -7.13 18.15
CA LYS A 23 -7.62 -8.54 18.27
C LYS A 23 -6.21 -8.77 17.71
N TYR A 24 -5.78 -7.98 16.73
CA TYR A 24 -4.55 -8.24 15.97
C TYR A 24 -3.54 -7.10 16.03
N ILE A 25 -3.99 -5.87 16.26
CA ILE A 25 -3.20 -4.64 16.21
C ILE A 25 -2.97 -4.13 17.63
N SER A 26 -1.73 -3.74 17.92
CA SER A 26 -1.32 -3.23 19.22
C SER A 26 -2.10 -1.96 19.59
N SER A 27 -2.38 -1.82 20.88
CA SER A 27 -2.92 -0.56 21.44
C SER A 27 -1.90 0.57 21.44
N GLN A 28 -0.60 0.26 21.29
CA GLN A 28 0.47 1.25 21.18
C GLN A 28 0.50 1.94 19.80
N GLY A 29 -0.24 1.40 18.84
CA GLY A 29 -0.28 1.88 17.46
C GLY A 29 0.24 0.85 16.47
N LEU A 30 0.30 1.25 15.21
CA LEU A 30 0.88 0.49 14.12
C LEU A 30 1.58 1.47 13.19
N SER A 31 2.82 1.17 12.82
CA SER A 31 3.52 1.88 11.76
C SER A 31 4.35 0.90 10.93
N GLY A 32 4.79 1.32 9.76
CA GLY A 32 5.63 0.46 8.95
C GLY A 32 6.11 1.09 7.67
N ARG A 33 6.78 0.27 6.87
CA ARG A 33 7.17 0.60 5.50
C ARG A 33 7.02 -0.60 4.59
N VAL A 34 6.78 -0.34 3.31
CA VAL A 34 6.84 -1.36 2.25
C VAL A 34 7.69 -0.80 1.15
N ILE A 35 8.83 -1.41 0.88
CA ILE A 35 9.66 -1.09 -0.27
C ILE A 35 9.07 -1.84 -1.48
N PRO A 36 8.82 -1.16 -2.61
CA PRO A 36 9.09 0.25 -2.91
C PRO A 36 7.84 1.17 -2.86
N ALA A 37 6.80 0.80 -2.12
CA ALA A 37 5.54 1.54 -2.05
C ALA A 37 5.55 2.77 -1.12
N GLY A 38 6.40 2.80 -0.08
CA GLY A 38 6.56 3.96 0.81
C GLY A 38 6.53 3.62 2.30
N THR A 39 6.22 4.64 3.11
CA THR A 39 6.28 4.63 4.57
C THR A 39 4.93 5.03 5.17
N PHE A 40 4.60 4.45 6.31
CA PHE A 40 3.27 4.49 6.93
C PHE A 40 3.42 4.76 8.42
N PRO A 41 3.63 6.03 8.83
CA PRO A 41 3.96 6.37 10.20
C PRO A 41 2.77 6.30 11.17
N THR A 42 1.55 6.17 10.67
CA THR A 42 0.33 6.14 11.49
C THR A 42 -0.43 4.83 11.29
N LYS A 43 -1.22 4.46 12.30
CA LYS A 43 -2.05 3.25 12.28
C LYS A 43 -2.98 3.22 11.07
N VAL A 44 -3.60 4.35 10.73
CA VAL A 44 -4.54 4.44 9.60
C VAL A 44 -3.82 4.14 8.28
N LEU A 45 -2.71 4.84 8.01
CA LEU A 45 -1.93 4.65 6.79
C LEU A 45 -1.36 3.22 6.69
N ALA A 46 -0.91 2.68 7.81
CA ALA A 46 -0.38 1.32 7.87
C ALA A 46 -1.44 0.27 7.51
N LEU A 47 -2.65 0.41 8.06
CA LEU A 47 -3.76 -0.50 7.77
C LEU A 47 -4.25 -0.34 6.32
N GLU A 48 -4.32 0.89 5.81
CA GLU A 48 -4.66 1.16 4.42
C GLU A 48 -3.69 0.47 3.46
N TYR A 49 -2.38 0.51 3.72
CA TYR A 49 -1.44 -0.17 2.81
C TYR A 49 -1.38 -1.68 2.97
N LEU A 50 -1.51 -2.20 4.20
CA LEU A 50 -1.53 -3.64 4.44
C LEU A 50 -2.79 -4.31 3.87
N TYR A 51 -3.95 -3.70 4.04
CA TYR A 51 -5.24 -4.30 3.69
C TYR A 51 -5.91 -3.57 2.53
N GLY A 52 -5.91 -2.25 2.57
CA GLY A 52 -6.55 -1.40 1.59
C GLY A 52 -5.87 -1.32 0.22
N LEU A 53 -4.75 -2.00 -0.09
CA LEU A 53 -4.32 -2.21 -1.49
C LEU A 53 -5.03 -3.41 -2.15
N GLN A 54 -5.53 -4.32 -1.34
CA GLN A 54 -5.77 -5.70 -1.73
C GLN A 54 -7.24 -6.13 -1.52
N CYS A 55 -7.96 -5.40 -0.66
CA CYS A 55 -9.36 -5.67 -0.36
C CYS A 55 -10.30 -5.03 -1.37
N SER A 56 -11.19 -5.84 -1.93
CA SER A 56 -12.45 -5.32 -2.47
C SER A 56 -13.26 -4.77 -1.29
N LEU A 57 -13.72 -3.52 -1.41
CA LEU A 57 -14.56 -2.89 -0.40
C LEU A 57 -15.97 -2.71 -0.95
N PRO A 58 -17.00 -2.88 -0.11
CA PRO A 58 -18.38 -2.62 -0.51
C PRO A 58 -18.50 -1.20 -1.08
N ASN A 59 -19.23 -1.06 -2.18
CA ASN A 59 -19.50 0.22 -2.86
C ASN A 59 -18.29 0.92 -3.51
N LEU A 60 -17.13 0.26 -3.55
CA LEU A 60 -16.00 0.72 -4.37
C LEU A 60 -15.85 -0.13 -5.62
N PRO A 61 -15.31 0.43 -6.73
CA PRO A 61 -15.00 -0.33 -7.92
C PRO A 61 -14.15 -1.57 -7.59
N PRO A 62 -14.41 -2.72 -8.24
CA PRO A 62 -13.63 -3.92 -8.04
C PRO A 62 -12.17 -3.66 -8.41
N ARG A 63 -11.25 -4.13 -7.57
CA ARG A 63 -9.82 -3.98 -7.84
C ARG A 63 -9.40 -4.96 -8.93
N PRO A 64 -8.63 -4.50 -9.95
CA PRO A 64 -8.19 -5.36 -11.05
C PRO A 64 -7.32 -6.54 -10.58
N TYR A 65 -6.67 -6.39 -9.42
CA TYR A 65 -5.73 -7.36 -8.86
C TYR A 65 -6.14 -7.82 -7.46
N ALA A 66 -7.38 -8.29 -7.31
CA ALA A 66 -7.84 -8.88 -6.05
C ALA A 66 -7.00 -10.09 -5.64
N ILE A 67 -6.72 -10.23 -4.34
CA ILE A 67 -6.06 -11.42 -3.78
C ILE A 67 -6.97 -12.64 -3.94
N LYS A 68 -6.39 -13.72 -4.43
CA LYS A 68 -7.01 -15.05 -4.51
C LYS A 68 -6.52 -15.97 -3.40
N LYS A 69 -5.23 -15.90 -3.07
CA LYS A 69 -4.58 -16.79 -2.11
C LYS A 69 -3.33 -16.12 -1.55
N VAL A 70 -3.01 -16.41 -0.31
CA VAL A 70 -1.73 -16.04 0.32
C VAL A 70 -1.10 -17.31 0.88
N ASP A 71 0.12 -17.61 0.45
CA ASP A 71 0.92 -18.71 0.98
C ASP A 71 2.06 -18.15 1.83
N LEU A 72 2.12 -18.58 3.09
CA LEU A 72 3.29 -18.39 3.94
C LEU A 72 4.30 -19.48 3.61
N ILE A 73 5.40 -19.11 2.97
CA ILE A 73 6.42 -20.05 2.47
C ILE A 73 7.42 -20.37 3.57
N ARG A 74 7.91 -19.33 4.24
CA ARG A 74 8.91 -19.45 5.31
C ARG A 74 8.58 -18.46 6.41
N ILE A 75 8.85 -18.87 7.63
CA ILE A 75 8.81 -18.04 8.83
C ILE A 75 10.06 -18.35 9.65
N ALA A 76 10.81 -17.31 9.99
CA ALA A 76 11.80 -17.34 11.05
C ALA A 76 11.28 -16.46 12.18
N TYR A 77 11.36 -16.95 13.42
CA TYR A 77 10.92 -16.25 14.61
C TYR A 77 12.13 -15.97 15.48
N ASP A 78 12.32 -14.70 15.82
CA ASP A 78 13.27 -14.29 16.84
C ASP A 78 12.56 -14.39 18.19
N SER A 79 13.06 -15.26 19.07
CA SER A 79 12.48 -15.43 20.40
C SER A 79 12.96 -14.37 21.39
N LYS A 80 14.09 -13.70 21.11
CA LYS A 80 14.60 -12.63 21.94
C LYS A 80 13.81 -11.36 21.70
N TYR A 81 13.54 -11.02 20.45
CA TYR A 81 12.68 -9.90 20.09
C TYR A 81 11.47 -10.45 19.38
N LEU A 82 10.24 -10.20 19.86
CA LEU A 82 9.00 -10.72 19.29
C LEU A 82 8.80 -10.24 17.83
N ILE A 83 9.53 -10.88 16.91
CA ILE A 83 9.71 -10.49 15.52
C ILE A 83 9.63 -11.76 14.67
N THR A 84 8.93 -11.65 13.55
CA THR A 84 8.92 -12.69 12.53
C THR A 84 9.50 -12.16 11.24
N GLN A 85 10.32 -12.96 10.58
CA GLN A 85 10.76 -12.74 9.21
C GLN A 85 10.04 -13.74 8.32
N ASN A 86 9.25 -13.25 7.37
CA ASN A 86 8.36 -14.07 6.57
C ASN A 86 8.66 -13.92 5.09
N GLU A 87 8.61 -15.04 4.37
CA GLU A 87 8.46 -15.05 2.91
C GLU A 87 7.04 -15.46 2.57
N ILE A 88 6.36 -14.61 1.82
CA ILE A 88 4.95 -14.74 1.48
C ILE A 88 4.80 -14.67 -0.03
N ILE A 89 3.99 -15.57 -0.60
CA ILE A 89 3.52 -15.46 -1.99
C ILE A 89 2.06 -15.05 -1.97
N VAL A 90 1.77 -13.91 -2.59
CA VAL A 90 0.40 -13.41 -2.78
C VAL A 90 -0.04 -13.70 -4.20
N TYR A 91 -1.04 -14.55 -4.37
CA TYR A 91 -1.64 -14.86 -5.67
C TYR A 91 -2.77 -13.88 -5.94
N LEU A 92 -2.75 -13.27 -7.11
CA LEU A 92 -3.68 -12.24 -7.54
C LEU A 92 -4.52 -12.76 -8.72
N SER A 93 -5.65 -12.10 -8.99
CA SER A 93 -6.39 -12.27 -10.24
C SER A 93 -5.49 -12.13 -11.47
N GLY A 94 -5.85 -12.79 -12.57
CA GLY A 94 -5.08 -12.76 -13.81
C GLY A 94 -3.78 -13.57 -13.77
N ASN A 95 -3.69 -14.58 -12.90
CA ASN A 95 -2.52 -15.45 -12.71
C ASN A 95 -1.22 -14.70 -12.36
N LYS A 96 -1.36 -13.51 -11.77
CA LYS A 96 -0.25 -12.71 -11.25
C LYS A 96 0.10 -13.15 -9.84
N ARG A 97 1.35 -12.93 -9.43
CA ARG A 97 1.79 -13.20 -8.05
C ARG A 97 2.79 -12.16 -7.58
N LEU A 98 2.78 -11.87 -6.29
CA LEU A 98 3.82 -11.10 -5.61
C LEU A 98 4.61 -12.00 -4.69
N THR A 99 5.92 -11.79 -4.65
CA THR A 99 6.81 -12.34 -3.63
C THR A 99 7.13 -11.22 -2.65
N VAL A 100 6.71 -11.39 -1.40
CA VAL A 100 6.84 -10.39 -0.35
C VAL A 100 7.70 -10.95 0.78
N PHE A 101 8.75 -10.21 1.14
CA PHE A 101 9.51 -10.44 2.37
C PHE A 101 9.01 -9.45 3.40
N THR A 102 8.75 -9.92 4.61
CA THR A 102 8.31 -9.04 5.70
C THR A 102 9.09 -9.32 6.95
N ILE A 103 9.33 -8.27 7.73
CA ILE A 103 9.70 -8.33 9.13
C ILE A 103 8.51 -7.74 9.89
N MET A 104 7.88 -8.51 10.77
CA MET A 104 6.73 -8.06 11.56
C MET A 104 7.10 -8.06 13.04
N ALA A 105 6.88 -6.94 13.71
CA ALA A 105 7.13 -6.73 15.14
C ALA A 105 5.84 -6.82 15.95
N PHE A 106 5.92 -7.48 17.10
CA PHE A 106 4.80 -7.70 18.00
C PHE A 106 5.09 -7.14 19.39
N ASP A 107 4.06 -6.61 20.02
CA ASP A 107 4.11 -6.20 21.42
C ASP A 107 4.04 -7.42 22.37
N LYS A 108 4.16 -7.16 23.68
CA LYS A 108 4.08 -8.21 24.72
C LYS A 108 2.74 -8.97 24.77
N ALA A 109 1.70 -8.45 24.12
CA ALA A 109 0.40 -9.10 23.99
C ALA A 109 0.29 -9.87 22.66
N TYR A 110 1.41 -10.06 21.95
CA TYR A 110 1.50 -10.71 20.63
C TYR A 110 0.66 -10.02 19.55
N LYS A 111 0.48 -8.69 19.67
CA LYS A 111 -0.25 -7.89 18.68
C LYS A 111 0.73 -7.15 17.78
N LEU A 112 0.41 -7.09 16.48
CA LEU A 112 1.22 -6.41 15.48
C LEU A 112 1.31 -4.91 15.82
N CYS A 113 2.53 -4.42 15.97
CA CYS A 113 2.80 -3.02 16.29
C CYS A 113 3.68 -2.33 15.24
N GLY A 114 4.39 -3.11 14.43
CA GLY A 114 5.37 -2.61 13.47
C GLY A 114 5.60 -3.58 12.32
N TYR A 115 5.96 -3.07 11.15
CA TYR A 115 6.39 -3.93 10.04
C TYR A 115 7.32 -3.25 9.05
N GLU A 116 8.17 -4.06 8.43
CA GLU A 116 8.88 -3.72 7.22
C GLU A 116 8.57 -4.75 6.15
N GLY A 117 8.23 -4.31 4.94
CA GLY A 117 7.95 -5.17 3.80
C GLY A 117 8.84 -4.85 2.62
N HIS A 118 9.11 -5.85 1.79
CA HIS A 118 9.73 -5.69 0.49
C HIS A 118 9.01 -6.56 -0.53
N ILE A 119 8.40 -5.93 -1.52
CA ILE A 119 7.77 -6.60 -2.67
C ILE A 119 8.81 -6.73 -3.78
N ARG A 120 9.31 -7.94 -4.03
CA ARG A 120 10.44 -8.16 -4.94
C ARG A 120 10.14 -7.95 -6.41
N ASN A 121 8.89 -8.14 -6.82
CA ASN A 121 8.49 -8.18 -8.21
C ASN A 121 7.31 -7.23 -8.47
N PHE A 122 7.32 -6.05 -7.84
CA PHE A 122 6.20 -5.13 -7.87
C PHE A 122 6.01 -4.56 -9.28
N GLY A 123 7.09 -4.03 -9.88
CA GLY A 123 7.17 -3.59 -11.28
C GLY A 123 6.81 -4.69 -12.25
N LEU A 124 7.46 -5.86 -12.14
CA LEU A 124 7.17 -7.03 -12.98
C LEU A 124 5.70 -7.47 -12.95
N THR A 125 4.97 -7.15 -11.88
CA THR A 125 3.56 -7.52 -11.73
C THR A 125 2.61 -6.45 -12.27
N PHE A 126 2.93 -5.17 -12.11
CA PHE A 126 1.97 -4.07 -12.35
C PHE A 126 2.40 -3.06 -13.41
N ASP A 127 3.66 -3.05 -13.84
CA ASP A 127 4.11 -2.19 -14.91
C ASP A 127 3.36 -2.53 -16.20
N PRO A 128 2.77 -1.54 -16.88
CA PRO A 128 2.14 -1.77 -18.16
C PRO A 128 3.20 -2.10 -19.22
N SER A 129 2.83 -3.05 -20.06
CA SER A 129 3.64 -3.51 -21.20
C SER A 129 3.35 -2.75 -22.48
N THR A 130 2.23 -2.03 -22.54
CA THR A 130 1.80 -1.28 -23.74
C THR A 130 1.36 0.15 -23.41
N ASP A 131 1.38 1.02 -24.42
CA ASP A 131 0.88 2.40 -24.28
C ASP A 131 -0.62 2.46 -24.00
N VAL A 132 -1.39 1.50 -24.51
CA VAL A 132 -2.83 1.39 -24.21
C VAL A 132 -3.04 1.14 -22.72
N GLU A 133 -2.29 0.22 -22.11
CA GLU A 133 -2.36 -0.03 -20.67
C GLU A 133 -1.93 1.21 -19.85
N ARG A 134 -0.92 1.95 -20.31
CA ARG A 134 -0.49 3.21 -19.69
C ARG A 134 -1.63 4.24 -19.69
N GLN A 135 -2.29 4.43 -20.82
CA GLN A 135 -3.42 5.36 -20.95
C GLN A 135 -4.60 4.95 -20.09
N LEU A 136 -4.91 3.65 -19.98
CA LEU A 136 -5.97 3.14 -19.10
C LEU A 136 -5.67 3.46 -17.62
N ILE A 137 -4.42 3.30 -17.18
CA ILE A 137 -4.01 3.63 -15.81
C ILE A 137 -4.10 5.14 -15.55
N ILE A 138 -3.67 5.98 -16.50
CA ILE A 138 -3.83 7.44 -16.42
C ILE A 138 -5.32 7.80 -16.32
N GLY A 139 -6.16 7.21 -17.16
CA GLY A 139 -7.61 7.41 -17.12
C GLY A 139 -8.23 7.03 -15.78
N LEU A 140 -7.75 5.93 -15.14
CA LEU A 140 -8.16 5.53 -13.80
C LEU A 140 -7.80 6.59 -12.75
N ILE A 141 -6.58 7.13 -12.79
CA ILE A 141 -6.14 8.20 -11.88
C ILE A 141 -7.02 9.43 -12.05
N CYS A 142 -7.20 9.88 -13.28
CA CYS A 142 -7.93 11.12 -13.57
C CYS A 142 -9.43 11.01 -13.27
N THR A 143 -10.02 9.84 -13.52
CA THR A 143 -11.41 9.57 -13.13
C THR A 143 -11.58 9.58 -11.61
N ALA A 144 -10.67 8.93 -10.87
CA ALA A 144 -10.71 8.94 -9.41
C ALA A 144 -10.53 10.37 -8.85
N ALA A 145 -9.56 11.12 -9.36
CA ALA A 145 -9.33 12.51 -8.97
C ALA A 145 -10.58 13.37 -9.22
N GLN A 146 -11.16 13.32 -10.42
CA GLN A 146 -12.35 14.12 -10.75
C GLN A 146 -13.59 13.73 -9.92
N THR A 147 -13.73 12.46 -9.58
CA THR A 147 -14.92 11.95 -8.88
C THR A 147 -14.90 12.31 -7.40
N PHE A 148 -13.74 12.19 -6.75
CA PHE A 148 -13.64 12.21 -5.28
C PHE A 148 -12.86 13.41 -4.73
N CYS A 149 -12.02 14.06 -5.55
CA CYS A 149 -11.22 15.20 -5.13
C CYS A 149 -11.94 16.50 -5.53
N ASN A 150 -12.87 16.94 -4.68
CA ASN A 150 -13.74 18.09 -4.93
C ASN A 150 -13.48 19.23 -3.93
N GLY A 151 -13.94 20.45 -4.27
CA GLY A 151 -13.80 21.62 -3.40
C GLY A 151 -12.33 21.90 -3.06
N ILE A 152 -11.99 22.00 -1.77
CA ILE A 152 -10.61 22.24 -1.33
C ILE A 152 -9.63 21.11 -1.69
N LEU A 153 -10.14 19.92 -2.03
CA LEU A 153 -9.34 18.78 -2.42
C LEU A 153 -9.14 18.69 -3.93
N GLN A 154 -9.73 19.58 -4.72
CA GLN A 154 -9.60 19.55 -6.18
C GLN A 154 -8.14 19.63 -6.63
N GLN A 155 -7.73 18.69 -7.48
CA GLN A 155 -6.35 18.59 -7.97
C GLN A 155 -6.20 19.03 -9.43
N TYR A 156 -7.27 18.89 -10.20
CA TYR A 156 -7.32 19.16 -11.64
C TYR A 156 -8.61 19.88 -11.98
N SER A 157 -8.59 20.69 -13.03
CA SER A 157 -9.77 21.40 -13.51
C SER A 157 -10.75 20.47 -14.24
N SER A 158 -10.24 19.41 -14.89
CA SER A 158 -11.02 18.39 -15.59
C SER A 158 -10.23 17.07 -15.73
N VAL A 159 -10.89 16.03 -16.22
CA VAL A 159 -10.24 14.76 -16.60
C VAL A 159 -9.21 14.96 -17.72
N ASP A 160 -9.50 15.84 -18.69
CA ASP A 160 -8.60 16.13 -19.81
C ASP A 160 -7.34 16.86 -19.34
N ASP A 161 -7.49 17.84 -18.44
CA ASP A 161 -6.37 18.56 -17.81
C ASP A 161 -5.46 17.60 -17.02
N CYS A 162 -6.07 16.72 -16.23
CA CYS A 162 -5.34 15.64 -15.54
C CYS A 162 -4.58 14.75 -16.53
N THR A 163 -5.26 14.29 -17.58
CA THR A 163 -4.68 13.37 -18.57
C THR A 163 -3.50 14.03 -19.28
N GLN A 164 -3.66 15.27 -19.75
CA GLN A 164 -2.60 16.02 -20.40
C GLN A 164 -1.41 16.23 -19.46
N TYR A 165 -1.65 16.59 -18.20
CA TYR A 165 -0.59 16.77 -17.22
C TYR A 165 0.19 15.46 -17.00
N LEU A 166 -0.50 14.35 -16.73
CA LEU A 166 0.14 13.06 -16.47
C LEU A 166 0.88 12.50 -17.70
N MET A 167 0.39 12.76 -18.90
CA MET A 167 1.05 12.32 -20.14
C MET A 167 2.29 13.14 -20.50
N THR A 168 2.37 14.41 -20.07
CA THR A 168 3.40 15.34 -20.57
C THR A 168 4.36 15.88 -19.52
N LYS A 169 4.00 15.83 -18.22
CA LYS A 169 4.78 16.43 -17.13
C LYS A 169 5.29 15.43 -16.12
N VAL A 170 4.69 14.24 -16.04
CA VAL A 170 5.04 13.23 -15.04
C VAL A 170 5.65 12.02 -15.74
N PRO A 171 6.85 11.57 -15.36
CA PRO A 171 7.39 10.33 -15.89
C PRO A 171 6.48 9.16 -15.50
N TYR A 172 6.26 8.21 -16.42
CA TYR A 172 5.40 7.08 -16.11
C TYR A 172 5.92 6.27 -14.91
N GLY A 173 7.23 6.03 -14.90
CA GLY A 173 7.92 5.31 -13.85
C GLY A 173 7.66 3.80 -13.88
N SER A 174 7.97 3.15 -12.75
CA SER A 174 7.73 1.74 -12.50
C SER A 174 7.21 1.59 -11.09
N TYR A 175 6.39 0.57 -10.85
CA TYR A 175 5.97 0.19 -9.50
C TYR A 175 7.17 -0.21 -8.64
N ASP A 176 8.34 -0.58 -9.20
CA ASP A 176 9.57 -0.79 -8.42
C ASP A 176 10.16 0.51 -7.82
N ARG A 177 9.56 1.66 -8.17
CA ARG A 177 9.82 3.00 -7.63
C ARG A 177 8.47 3.68 -7.31
N GLY A 178 7.57 2.92 -6.67
CA GLY A 178 6.19 3.30 -6.36
C GLY A 178 6.01 4.40 -5.32
N ASP A 179 7.10 4.95 -4.77
CA ASP A 179 7.15 6.06 -3.83
C ASP A 179 7.75 7.35 -4.44
N GLN A 180 8.01 7.36 -5.76
CA GLN A 180 8.62 8.48 -6.48
C GLN A 180 7.59 9.40 -7.15
N GLY A 181 8.06 10.49 -7.77
CA GLY A 181 7.25 11.44 -8.55
C GLY A 181 6.77 10.88 -9.89
N THR A 182 6.09 9.74 -9.89
CA THR A 182 5.73 8.98 -11.10
C THR A 182 4.23 8.72 -11.22
N VAL A 183 3.78 8.43 -12.45
CA VAL A 183 2.41 7.95 -12.69
C VAL A 183 2.14 6.65 -11.94
N ALA A 184 3.13 5.75 -11.83
CA ALA A 184 3.00 4.51 -11.06
C ALA A 184 2.68 4.77 -9.58
N CYS A 185 3.36 5.72 -8.93
CA CYS A 185 3.01 6.13 -7.56
C CYS A 185 1.59 6.70 -7.48
N ARG A 186 1.20 7.56 -8.42
CA ARG A 186 -0.16 8.13 -8.47
C ARG A 186 -1.22 7.06 -8.68
N ALA A 187 -0.95 6.01 -9.46
CA ALA A 187 -1.84 4.88 -9.64
C ALA A 187 -2.11 4.14 -8.32
N ILE A 188 -1.07 3.93 -7.50
CA ILE A 188 -1.21 3.35 -6.15
C ILE A 188 -2.17 4.20 -5.31
N HIS A 189 -1.96 5.52 -5.28
CA HIS A 189 -2.79 6.42 -4.48
C HIS A 189 -4.21 6.62 -5.01
N ALA A 190 -4.43 6.51 -6.32
CA ALA A 190 -5.76 6.61 -6.91
C ALA A 190 -6.73 5.55 -6.37
N TYR A 191 -6.24 4.34 -6.02
CA TYR A 191 -7.06 3.31 -5.39
C TYR A 191 -7.54 3.65 -3.98
N PHE A 192 -6.87 4.60 -3.32
CA PHE A 192 -7.17 5.02 -1.96
C PHE A 192 -7.94 6.32 -1.87
N VAL A 193 -8.00 7.09 -2.97
CA VAL A 193 -8.79 8.31 -3.04
C VAL A 193 -10.25 8.09 -2.56
N PRO A 194 -10.98 7.02 -2.92
CA PRO A 194 -12.34 6.81 -2.42
C PRO A 194 -12.42 6.48 -0.92
N LEU A 195 -11.31 6.07 -0.29
CA LEU A 195 -11.27 5.69 1.12
C LEU A 195 -11.01 6.88 2.03
N LEU A 196 -10.01 7.69 1.68
CA LEU A 196 -9.62 8.85 2.47
C LEU A 196 -9.16 10.00 1.54
N PRO A 197 -10.10 10.69 0.88
CA PRO A 197 -9.78 11.72 -0.11
C PRO A 197 -8.84 12.81 0.43
N SER A 198 -9.02 13.23 1.69
CA SER A 198 -8.21 14.29 2.31
C SER A 198 -6.72 13.96 2.40
N VAL A 199 -6.38 12.67 2.41
CA VAL A 199 -4.98 12.19 2.41
C VAL A 199 -4.50 11.94 0.99
N HIS A 200 -5.31 11.26 0.16
CA HIS A 200 -4.82 10.74 -1.12
C HIS A 200 -5.01 11.66 -2.32
N CYS A 201 -5.93 12.64 -2.25
CA CYS A 201 -6.11 13.62 -3.32
C CYS A 201 -4.81 14.40 -3.60
N PRO A 202 -4.11 14.98 -2.61
CA PRO A 202 -2.82 15.62 -2.85
C PRO A 202 -1.79 14.70 -3.54
N HIS A 203 -1.83 13.40 -3.27
CA HIS A 203 -0.85 12.44 -3.79
C HIS A 203 -1.05 12.13 -5.28
N VAL A 204 -2.29 12.18 -5.77
CA VAL A 204 -2.61 11.98 -7.20
C VAL A 204 -2.50 13.27 -8.01
N GLY A 205 -2.38 14.43 -7.37
CA GLY A 205 -2.32 15.73 -8.01
C GLY A 205 -0.93 16.16 -8.48
N PRO A 206 -0.80 17.38 -9.05
CA PRO A 206 0.45 17.91 -9.60
C PRO A 206 1.61 17.97 -8.60
N THR A 207 1.34 18.31 -7.34
CA THR A 207 2.38 18.42 -6.31
C THR A 207 2.85 17.06 -5.80
N GLY A 208 2.08 16.00 -6.04
CA GLY A 208 2.26 14.68 -5.46
C GLY A 208 2.13 14.61 -3.94
N GLY A 209 1.72 15.71 -3.29
CA GLY A 209 1.40 15.79 -1.87
C GLY A 209 2.47 15.25 -0.94
N GLY A 210 3.74 15.32 -1.34
CA GLY A 210 4.87 14.79 -0.59
C GLY A 210 4.99 13.25 -0.58
N ALA A 211 3.95 12.50 -0.97
CA ALA A 211 4.04 11.05 -1.11
C ALA A 211 4.71 10.70 -2.45
N CYS A 212 4.09 11.12 -3.56
CA CYS A 212 4.57 10.88 -4.92
C CYS A 212 5.45 12.03 -5.40
N THR A 213 6.62 12.13 -4.79
CA THR A 213 7.68 13.08 -5.15
C THR A 213 9.00 12.34 -5.13
N ASP A 214 9.99 12.81 -5.90
CA ASP A 214 11.29 12.16 -5.96
C ASP A 214 11.97 12.17 -4.59
N LYS A 215 12.43 10.98 -4.16
CA LYS A 215 13.09 10.79 -2.88
C LYS A 215 14.60 10.75 -3.08
N THR A 216 15.32 11.49 -2.24
CA THR A 216 16.77 11.41 -2.19
C THR A 216 17.21 10.10 -1.53
N ILE A 217 18.50 9.79 -1.64
CA ILE A 217 19.08 8.65 -0.93
C ILE A 217 18.92 8.79 0.60
N ASP A 218 19.09 9.99 1.13
CA ASP A 218 18.98 10.29 2.56
C ASP A 218 17.60 9.97 3.12
N PHE A 219 16.55 10.14 2.32
CA PHE A 219 15.20 9.73 2.71
C PHE A 219 15.20 8.27 3.15
N TYR A 220 15.86 7.35 2.44
CA TYR A 220 15.82 5.92 2.76
C TYR A 220 16.61 5.54 4.02
N TYR A 221 17.64 6.30 4.35
CA TYR A 221 18.47 6.07 5.54
C TYR A 221 17.91 6.75 6.80
N ASN A 222 17.16 7.84 6.65
CA ASN A 222 16.60 8.62 7.75
C ASN A 222 15.14 8.25 8.05
N GLN A 223 14.85 6.95 8.09
CA GLN A 223 13.51 6.44 8.40
C GLN A 223 13.35 6.11 9.89
N PRO A 224 12.15 6.26 10.46
CA PRO A 224 11.86 5.80 11.82
C PRO A 224 12.18 4.31 12.00
N ASN A 225 12.51 3.91 13.23
CA ASN A 225 12.60 2.50 13.57
C ASN A 225 11.18 1.91 13.69
N PHE A 226 10.65 1.42 12.58
CA PHE A 226 9.32 0.82 12.50
C PHE A 226 9.18 -0.48 13.31
N LEU A 227 10.29 -1.11 13.70
CA LEU A 227 10.31 -2.34 14.51
C LEU A 227 10.57 -2.05 16.00
N GLY A 228 10.77 -0.79 16.38
CA GLY A 228 11.15 -0.39 17.74
C GLY A 228 10.11 -0.67 18.82
N CYS A 229 8.89 -1.03 18.42
CA CYS A 229 7.83 -1.46 19.34
C CYS A 229 7.92 -2.95 19.72
N ALA A 230 8.81 -3.73 19.09
CA ALA A 230 8.97 -5.14 19.39
C ALA A 230 9.34 -5.36 20.85
N CYS A 231 8.64 -6.28 21.52
CA CYS A 231 8.99 -6.64 22.89
C CYS A 231 10.30 -7.44 22.90
N GLU A 232 11.26 -7.03 23.72
CA GLU A 232 12.39 -7.88 24.13
C GLU A 232 11.91 -8.84 25.22
N GLN A 233 12.17 -10.13 25.07
CA GLN A 233 11.93 -11.15 26.08
C GLN A 233 13.17 -11.29 26.95
N GLU A 234 12.97 -11.36 28.27
CA GLU A 234 14.01 -11.59 29.28
C GLU A 234 14.63 -13.00 29.18
#